data_AF-A0A955JNS7-F1
#
_entry.id   AF-A0A955JNS7-F1
#
_cell.length_a   1.000
_cell.length_b   1.000
_cell.length_c   1.000
_cell.angle_alpha   90.00
_cell.angle_beta   90.00
_cell.angle_gamma   90.00
#
_symmetry.space_group_name_H-M   'P 1'
#
loop_
_entity.id
_entity.type
_entity.pdbx_description
1 polymer ?
#
loop_
_entity_poly.entity_id
_entity_poly.type
_entity_poly.pdbx_seq_one_letter_code
_entity_poly.pdbx_strand_id
1 'polypeptide(L)'
;MPARAKKSLYNEERTIPMTYLAPCPSCQQEAFFKYIGMQHWPEATASAMGFDTSVALYECTNCTTCVTEYSLNPAIAPAGLQTSKKK
;
A
#
# COMPACT_ATOMS: atom_id res chain seq x y z
N MET A 1 -20.75 -25.04 -26.38
CA MET A 1 -20.08 -23.73 -26.31
C MET A 1 -20.05 -23.26 -24.85
N PRO A 2 -19.03 -23.57 -24.02
CA PRO A 2 -18.91 -22.93 -22.72
C PRO A 2 -18.02 -21.68 -22.80
N ALA A 3 -18.59 -20.54 -22.40
CA ALA A 3 -17.91 -19.26 -22.29
C ALA A 3 -16.81 -19.33 -21.22
N ARG A 4 -15.59 -18.96 -21.63
CA ARG A 4 -14.35 -19.02 -20.87
C ARG A 4 -14.25 -17.79 -19.94
N ALA A 5 -14.26 -18.08 -18.64
CA ALA A 5 -13.78 -17.32 -17.49
C ALA A 5 -13.28 -15.87 -17.68
N LYS A 6 -13.81 -14.95 -16.85
CA LYS A 6 -12.99 -14.05 -16.03
C LYS A 6 -13.66 -13.88 -14.66
N LYS A 7 -13.17 -14.61 -13.65
CA LYS A 7 -13.44 -14.28 -12.25
C LYS A 7 -12.84 -12.89 -12.01
N SER A 8 -13.68 -11.90 -11.79
CA SER A 8 -13.30 -10.63 -11.20
C SER A 8 -12.80 -10.90 -9.78
N LEU A 9 -11.49 -11.11 -9.63
CA LEU A 9 -10.80 -11.18 -8.33
C LEU A 9 -10.69 -9.77 -7.71
N TYR A 10 -11.77 -9.00 -7.73
CA TYR A 10 -11.75 -7.61 -7.28
C TYR A 10 -13.06 -7.24 -6.61
N ASN A 11 -13.32 -7.87 -5.46
CA ASN A 11 -13.96 -7.27 -4.28
C ASN A 11 -14.23 -8.38 -3.27
N GLU A 12 -13.62 -8.32 -2.09
CA GLU A 12 -14.24 -8.65 -0.79
C GLU A 12 -13.25 -8.29 0.33
N GLU A 13 -13.56 -7.19 1.03
CA GLU A 13 -13.07 -6.85 2.38
C GLU A 13 -11.56 -6.58 2.57
N ARG A 14 -10.96 -5.68 1.79
CA ARG A 14 -9.80 -4.95 2.32
C ARG A 14 -10.27 -3.96 3.38
N THR A 15 -10.31 -4.40 4.63
CA THR A 15 -10.48 -3.51 5.78
C THR A 15 -9.22 -2.66 5.90
N ILE A 16 -9.21 -1.49 5.24
CA ILE A 16 -8.11 -0.52 5.34
C ILE A 16 -8.17 0.04 6.77
N PRO A 17 -7.23 -0.31 7.66
CA PRO A 17 -7.29 0.19 9.02
C PRO A 17 -7.02 1.69 8.98
N MET A 18 -7.82 2.46 9.72
CA MET A 18 -7.65 3.92 9.74
C MET A 18 -6.32 4.37 10.34
N THR A 19 -5.70 3.50 11.16
CA THR A 19 -4.46 3.81 11.85
C THR A 19 -3.56 2.58 11.93
N TYR A 20 -2.27 2.75 11.66
CA TYR A 20 -1.22 1.76 11.95
C TYR A 20 -0.26 2.30 13.01
N LEU A 21 0.27 1.43 13.87
CA LEU A 21 1.41 1.75 14.74
C LEU A 21 2.64 1.06 14.17
N ALA A 22 3.62 1.84 13.71
CA ALA A 22 4.84 1.30 13.11
C ALA A 22 6.02 2.29 13.30
N PRO A 23 7.27 1.82 13.22
CA PRO A 23 8.43 2.71 13.20
C PRO A 23 8.47 3.51 11.90
N CYS A 24 8.54 4.83 12.01
CA CYS A 24 8.58 5.69 10.83
C CYS A 24 9.95 5.65 10.14
N PRO A 25 10.01 5.42 8.81
CA PRO A 25 11.29 5.36 8.10
C PRO A 25 12.03 6.71 8.05
N SER A 26 11.33 7.82 8.29
CA SER A 26 11.89 9.19 8.23
C SER A 26 12.41 9.66 9.58
N CYS A 27 11.55 9.67 10.62
CA CYS A 27 11.95 10.11 11.96
C CYS A 27 12.49 8.99 12.85
N GLN A 28 12.41 7.71 12.43
CA GLN A 28 12.81 6.52 13.19
C GLN A 28 12.13 6.34 14.55
N GLN A 29 11.08 7.13 14.82
CA GLN A 29 10.27 7.01 16.01
C GLN A 29 9.06 6.11 15.74
N GLU A 30 8.64 5.36 16.75
CA GLU A 30 7.39 4.63 16.71
C GLU A 30 6.23 5.63 16.77
N ALA A 31 5.41 5.65 15.73
CA ALA A 31 4.36 6.64 15.58
C ALA A 31 3.11 6.04 14.95
N PHE A 32 1.99 6.71 15.19
CA PHE A 32 0.75 6.38 14.52
C PHE A 32 0.78 6.92 13.09
N PHE A 33 0.35 6.08 12.16
CA PHE A 33 0.19 6.36 10.76
C PHE A 33 -1.30 6.49 10.49
N LYS A 34 -1.76 7.71 10.25
CA LYS A 34 -3.17 8.01 9.97
C LYS A 34 -3.45 7.86 8.49
N TYR A 35 -4.51 7.16 8.14
CA TYR A 35 -4.97 7.08 6.77
C TYR A 35 -5.36 8.48 6.25
N ILE A 36 -4.78 8.87 5.11
CA ILE A 36 -5.02 10.18 4.48
C ILE A 36 -5.74 10.08 3.13
N GLY A 37 -5.76 8.89 2.51
CA GLY A 37 -6.47 8.69 1.24
C GLY A 37 -5.98 7.49 0.45
N MET A 38 -6.48 7.35 -0.77
CA MET A 38 -6.00 6.35 -1.74
C MET A 38 -5.25 7.02 -2.87
N GLN A 39 -4.14 6.42 -3.27
CA GLN A 39 -3.42 6.75 -4.47
C GLN A 39 -3.81 5.75 -5.57
N HIS A 40 -4.29 6.28 -6.69
CA HIS A 40 -4.61 5.49 -7.86
C HIS A 40 -3.45 5.53 -8.86
N TRP A 41 -2.91 4.35 -9.17
CA TRP A 41 -1.86 4.17 -10.16
C TRP A 41 -2.44 3.67 -11.48
N PRO A 42 -1.89 4.10 -12.63
CA PRO A 42 -2.25 3.53 -13.92
C PRO A 42 -2.01 2.02 -13.96
N GLU A 43 -2.90 1.28 -14.62
CA GLU A 43 -2.85 -0.19 -14.70
C GLU A 43 -1.51 -0.72 -15.23
N ALA A 44 -0.91 -0.03 -16.21
CA ALA A 44 0.40 -0.36 -16.75
C ALA A 44 1.51 -0.27 -15.68
N THR A 45 1.46 0.75 -14.81
CA THR A 45 2.44 0.94 -13.73
C THR A 45 2.21 -0.07 -12.61
N ALA A 46 0.95 -0.30 -12.24
CA ALA A 46 0.56 -1.27 -11.22
C ALA A 46 0.99 -2.69 -11.61
N SER A 47 0.75 -3.07 -12.87
CA SER A 47 1.17 -4.37 -13.43
C SER A 47 2.68 -4.52 -13.52
N ALA A 48 3.40 -3.45 -13.89
CA ALA A 48 4.86 -3.49 -13.97
C ALA A 48 5.53 -3.66 -12.59
N MET A 49 4.90 -3.13 -11.55
CA MET A 49 5.41 -3.20 -10.17
C MET A 49 4.77 -4.31 -9.33
N GLY A 50 3.76 -4.99 -9.87
CA GLY A 50 3.05 -6.09 -9.23
C GLY A 50 2.09 -5.68 -8.10
N PHE A 51 1.74 -4.39 -7.95
CA PHE A 51 0.74 -3.93 -6.98
C PHE A 51 -0.64 -3.71 -7.59
N ASP A 52 -1.64 -3.53 -6.71
CA ASP A 52 -2.98 -3.10 -7.05
C ASP A 52 -3.00 -1.65 -7.58
N THR A 53 -3.93 -1.33 -8.48
CA THR A 53 -4.10 0.02 -9.02
C THR A 53 -4.52 1.06 -7.98
N SER A 54 -4.91 0.63 -6.78
CA SER A 54 -5.34 1.50 -5.69
C SER A 54 -4.56 1.13 -4.43
N VAL A 55 -3.88 2.11 -3.85
CA VAL A 55 -2.98 1.93 -2.71
C VAL A 55 -3.36 2.94 -1.62
N ALA A 56 -3.66 2.49 -0.41
CA ALA A 56 -3.90 3.36 0.72
C ALA A 56 -2.62 4.08 1.14
N LEU A 57 -2.76 5.37 1.40
CA LEU A 57 -1.70 6.28 1.81
C LEU A 57 -1.93 6.68 3.26
N TYR A 58 -0.85 6.67 4.03
CA TYR A 58 -0.82 6.97 5.44
C TYR A 58 0.18 8.05 5.75
N GLU A 59 -0.13 8.89 6.73
CA GLU A 59 0.73 9.97 7.19
C GLU A 59 1.15 9.71 8.63
N CYS A 60 2.46 9.81 8.90
CA CYS A 60 3.00 9.77 10.25
C CYS A 60 2.54 11.00 11.04
N THR A 61 1.91 10.81 12.20
CA THR A 61 1.42 11.91 13.05
C THR A 61 2.51 12.78 13.66
N ASN A 62 3.77 12.34 13.59
CA ASN A 62 4.90 13.00 14.27
C ASN A 62 5.73 13.87 13.31
N CYS A 63 6.08 13.34 12.15
CA CYS A 63 6.90 14.04 11.15
C CYS A 63 6.19 14.28 9.81
N THR A 64 4.88 14.04 9.75
CA THR A 64 4.03 14.21 8.55
C THR A 64 4.56 13.49 7.31
N THR A 65 5.35 12.44 7.50
CA THR A 65 5.89 11.64 6.39
C THR A 65 4.78 10.75 5.85
N CYS A 66 4.54 10.83 4.54
CA CYS A 66 3.58 9.97 3.85
C CYS A 66 4.25 8.64 3.46
N VAL A 67 3.58 7.53 3.76
CA VAL A 67 3.96 6.17 3.40
C VAL A 67 2.77 5.42 2.83
N THR A 68 3.02 4.44 1.97
CA THR A 68 1.99 3.57 1.42
C THR A 68 1.69 2.39 2.34
N GLU A 69 0.51 1.77 2.21
CA GLU A 69 0.13 0.56 2.95
C GLU A 69 1.17 -0.56 2.84
N TYR A 70 1.82 -0.70 1.68
CA TYR A 70 2.85 -1.71 1.43
C TYR A 70 4.09 -1.54 2.32
N SER A 71 4.38 -0.32 2.77
CA SER A 71 5.49 -0.05 3.67
C SER A 71 5.16 -0.40 5.12
N LEU A 72 3.86 -0.46 5.46
CA LEU A 72 3.36 -0.71 6.81
C LEU A 72 2.93 -2.18 6.99
N ASN A 73 2.41 -2.80 5.93
CA ASN A 73 1.93 -4.16 5.96
C ASN A 73 2.62 -5.00 4.86
N PRO A 74 3.59 -5.85 5.22
CA PRO A 74 4.32 -6.68 4.26
C PRO A 74 3.47 -7.83 3.69
N ALA A 75 2.30 -8.15 4.27
CA ALA A 75 1.43 -9.21 3.76
C ALA A 75 0.71 -8.83 2.46
N ILE A 76 0.56 -7.52 2.20
CA ILE A 76 -0.03 -6.94 0.98
C ILE A 76 1.03 -6.31 0.08
N ALA A 77 2.27 -6.19 0.56
CA ALA A 77 3.37 -5.68 -0.24
C ALA A 77 3.67 -6.65 -1.39
N PRO A 78 3.64 -6.20 -2.65
CA PRO A 78 4.08 -7.06 -3.74
C PRO A 78 5.58 -7.31 -3.63
N ALA A 79 6.02 -8.49 -4.06
CA ALA A 79 7.43 -8.91 -4.01
C ALA A 79 8.41 -7.98 -4.76
N GLY A 80 7.91 -6.99 -5.50
CA GLY A 80 8.68 -6.02 -6.26
C GLY A 80 8.87 -4.63 -5.63
N LEU A 81 8.20 -4.31 -4.50
CA LEU A 81 8.41 -3.01 -3.83
C LEU A 81 9.72 -3.05 -3.03
N GLN A 82 10.84 -3.00 -3.74
CA GLN A 82 12.14 -2.83 -3.12
C GLN A 82 12.10 -1.51 -2.35
N THR A 83 12.13 -1.62 -1.02
CA THR A 83 12.47 -0.51 -0.15
C THR A 83 13.77 0.07 -0.71
N SER A 84 13.70 1.30 -1.21
CA SER A 84 14.89 2.06 -1.56
C SER A 84 15.68 2.28 -0.28
N LYS A 85 16.49 1.28 0.09
CA LYS A 85 17.73 1.47 0.84
C LYS A 85 18.65 2.24 -0.09
N LYS A 86 18.41 3.56 -0.16
CA LYS A 86 19.32 4.51 -0.78
C LYS A 86 20.55 4.54 0.13
N LYS A 87 21.57 3.80 -0.26
CA LYS A 87 22.90 3.79 0.37
C LYS A 87 23.73 4.93 -0.21
#